data_AF-A0A959L9T4-F1
#
_entry.id   AF-A0A959L9T4-F1
#
_cell.length_a   1.000
_cell.length_b   1.000
_cell.length_c   1.000
_cell.angle_alpha   90.00
_cell.angle_beta   90.00
_cell.angle_gamma   90.00
#
_symmetry.space_group_name_H-M   'P 1'
#
loop_
_entity.id
_entity.type
_entity.pdbx_description
1 polymer ?
#
loop_
_entity_poly.entity_id
_entity_poly.type
_entity_poly.pdbx_seq_one_letter_code
_entity_poly.pdbx_strand_id
1 'polypeptide(L)'
;RTYFFDVRRTKGEDFYITLTESTKRFNGDGYERHKIFLYKEDFNRFMEGLEETVNYIKSELLPDYDYDEYTRRNKEWEERNEDEDDEDDDGEEVSANNRDSSRNDRSDEDDMSW
;
A
#
# COMPACT_ATOMS: atom_id res chain seq x y z
N ARG A 1 -3.52 4.74 10.52
CA ARG A 1 -3.46 3.37 9.95
C ARG A 1 -3.67 3.53 8.46
N THR A 2 -3.04 2.72 7.63
CA THR A 2 -3.14 2.81 6.17
C THR A 2 -3.52 1.46 5.63
N TYR A 3 -4.50 1.42 4.72
CA TYR A 3 -4.99 0.19 4.11
C TYR A 3 -4.50 0.11 2.67
N PHE A 4 -4.00 -1.06 2.27
CA PHE A 4 -3.53 -1.35 0.91
C PHE A 4 -4.34 -2.51 0.33
N PHE A 5 -4.80 -2.36 -0.91
CA PHE A 5 -5.59 -3.35 -1.63
C PHE A 5 -4.85 -3.72 -2.91
N ASP A 6 -4.22 -4.89 -2.92
CA ASP A 6 -3.42 -5.35 -4.06
C ASP A 6 -4.09 -6.55 -4.74
N VAL A 7 -4.12 -6.54 -6.08
CA VAL A 7 -4.48 -7.72 -6.87
C VAL A 7 -3.20 -8.44 -7.28
N ARG A 8 -3.09 -9.73 -6.96
CA ARG A 8 -1.91 -10.54 -7.28
C ARG A 8 -2.31 -11.78 -8.08
N ARG A 9 -1.38 -12.26 -8.91
CA ARG A 9 -1.54 -13.47 -9.74
C ARG A 9 -0.71 -14.62 -9.15
N THR A 10 -1.28 -15.82 -9.14
CA THR A 10 -0.59 -17.06 -8.76
C THR A 10 0.20 -17.64 -9.94
N LYS A 11 1.04 -18.66 -9.66
CA LYS A 11 1.71 -19.43 -10.71
C LYS A 11 0.74 -20.19 -11.61
N GLY A 12 -0.44 -20.54 -11.11
CA GLY A 12 -1.52 -21.21 -11.85
C GLY A 12 -2.40 -20.25 -12.64
N GLU A 13 -1.94 -19.02 -12.85
CA GLU A 13 -2.66 -17.95 -13.58
C GLU A 13 -3.94 -17.41 -12.91
N ASP A 14 -4.28 -17.90 -11.72
CA ASP A 14 -5.39 -17.39 -10.92
C ASP A 14 -5.08 -16.07 -10.21
N PHE A 15 -6.11 -15.29 -9.88
CA PHE A 15 -5.99 -14.02 -9.16
C PHE A 15 -6.48 -14.12 -7.71
N TYR A 16 -5.85 -13.39 -6.81
CA TYR A 16 -6.23 -13.24 -5.41
C TYR A 16 -5.96 -11.80 -4.94
N ILE A 17 -6.65 -11.38 -3.87
CA ILE A 17 -6.49 -10.04 -3.28
C ILE A 17 -5.63 -10.15 -2.02
N THR A 18 -4.73 -9.21 -1.83
CA THR A 18 -4.02 -8.99 -0.56
C THR A 18 -4.52 -7.70 0.05
N LEU A 19 -5.08 -7.78 1.26
CA LEU A 19 -5.48 -6.62 2.06
C LEU A 19 -4.44 -6.43 3.15
N THR A 20 -3.80 -5.27 3.19
CA THR A 20 -2.79 -4.97 4.21
C THR A 20 -3.20 -3.75 5.04
N GLU A 21 -3.29 -3.89 6.35
CA GLU A 21 -3.34 -2.77 7.29
C GLU A 21 -1.92 -2.49 7.79
N SER A 22 -1.44 -1.26 7.65
CA SER A 22 -0.21 -0.77 8.27
C SER A 22 -0.55 0.19 9.42
N THR A 23 -0.09 -0.14 10.62
CA THR A 23 -0.30 0.65 11.84
C THR A 23 1.05 1.11 12.39
N LYS A 24 1.24 2.43 12.52
CA LYS A 24 2.43 3.01 13.15
C LYS A 24 2.43 2.67 14.64
N ARG A 25 3.53 2.11 15.15
CA ARG A 25 3.63 1.75 16.57
C ARG A 25 3.80 3.01 17.43
N PHE A 26 3.18 3.01 18.60
CA PHE A 26 3.24 4.15 19.54
C PHE A 26 4.56 4.22 20.33
N ASN A 27 5.24 3.09 20.54
CA ASN A 27 6.35 2.96 21.50
C ASN A 27 7.69 2.55 20.85
N GLY A 28 7.85 2.71 19.54
CA GLY A 28 9.10 2.41 18.84
C GLY A 28 9.08 2.83 17.38
N ASP A 29 10.24 2.89 16.75
CA ASP A 29 10.35 3.08 15.31
C ASP A 29 9.84 1.82 14.58
N GLY A 30 8.87 2.02 13.68
CA GLY A 30 8.40 0.99 12.77
C GLY A 30 6.88 0.91 12.60
N TYR A 31 6.49 0.04 11.67
CA TYR A 31 5.11 -0.22 11.28
C TYR A 31 4.75 -1.68 11.54
N GLU A 32 3.59 -1.91 12.15
CA GLU A 32 2.97 -3.23 12.24
C GLU A 32 2.09 -3.45 11.02
N ARG A 33 2.23 -4.60 10.37
CA ARG A 33 1.46 -4.94 9.17
C ARG A 33 0.59 -6.16 9.44
N HIS A 34 -0.73 -5.98 9.31
CA HIS A 34 -1.68 -7.09 9.27
C HIS A 34 -2.04 -7.38 7.83
N LYS A 35 -1.89 -8.63 7.39
CA LYS A 35 -2.10 -9.02 5.99
C LYS A 35 -3.13 -10.15 5.91
N ILE A 36 -4.11 -9.96 5.05
CA ILE A 36 -5.15 -10.93 4.73
C ILE A 36 -5.00 -11.31 3.26
N PHE A 37 -5.07 -12.61 2.98
CA PHE A 37 -5.14 -13.15 1.62
C PHE A 37 -6.56 -13.62 1.36
N LEU A 38 -7.16 -13.12 0.28
CA LEU A 38 -8.51 -13.48 -0.12
C LEU A 38 -8.45 -14.12 -1.52
N TYR A 39 -8.92 -15.36 -1.61
CA TYR A 39 -8.93 -16.13 -2.86
C TYR A 39 -10.31 -16.10 -3.51
N LYS A 40 -10.36 -16.38 -4.82
CA LYS A 40 -11.55 -16.21 -5.68
C LYS A 40 -12.78 -16.99 -5.19
N GLU A 41 -12.58 -18.14 -4.58
CA GLU A 41 -13.62 -19.00 -4.01
C GLU A 41 -14.40 -18.34 -2.87
N ASP A 42 -13.78 -17.39 -2.17
CA ASP A 42 -14.34 -16.75 -0.98
C ASP A 42 -14.85 -15.33 -1.23
N PHE A 43 -14.64 -14.76 -2.43
CA PHE A 43 -14.96 -13.35 -2.73
C PHE A 43 -16.39 -12.98 -2.37
N ASN A 44 -17.36 -13.75 -2.86
CA ASN A 44 -18.78 -13.43 -2.65
C ASN A 44 -19.15 -13.52 -1.18
N ARG A 45 -18.73 -14.59 -0.49
CA ARG A 45 -19.04 -14.80 0.93
C ARG A 45 -18.40 -13.74 1.82
N PHE A 46 -17.16 -13.34 1.50
CA PHE A 46 -16.45 -12.29 2.24
C PHE A 46 -17.12 -10.93 2.03
N MET A 47 -17.45 -10.59 0.78
CA MET A 47 -18.11 -9.31 0.45
C MET A 47 -19.48 -9.20 1.10
N GLU A 48 -20.30 -10.24 1.01
CA GLU A 48 -21.63 -10.27 1.63
C GLU A 48 -21.55 -10.06 3.15
N GLY A 49 -20.69 -10.82 3.85
CA GLY A 49 -20.54 -10.68 5.30
C GLY A 49 -19.97 -9.32 5.73
N LEU A 50 -19.04 -8.76 4.95
CA LEU A 50 -18.49 -7.44 5.19
C LEU A 50 -19.55 -6.35 5.00
N GLU A 51 -20.29 -6.40 3.89
CA GLU A 51 -21.34 -5.45 3.56
C GLU A 51 -22.48 -5.48 4.59
N GLU A 52 -22.97 -6.66 4.94
CA GLU A 52 -24.01 -6.82 5.97
C GLU A 52 -23.57 -6.20 7.30
N THR A 53 -22.35 -6.53 7.75
CA THR A 53 -21.83 -6.03 9.03
C THR A 53 -21.68 -4.51 9.02
N VAL A 54 -21.14 -3.93 7.94
CA VAL A 54 -20.99 -2.48 7.80
C VAL A 54 -22.35 -1.79 7.74
N ASN A 55 -23.30 -2.35 6.99
CA ASN A 55 -24.64 -1.78 6.87
C ASN A 55 -25.38 -1.81 8.19
N TYR A 56 -25.26 -2.89 8.98
CA TYR A 56 -25.84 -2.97 10.32
C TYR A 56 -25.29 -1.87 11.24
N ILE A 57 -23.98 -1.61 11.20
CA ILE A 57 -23.38 -0.51 11.96
C ILE A 57 -23.98 0.84 11.53
N LYS A 58 -24.03 1.11 10.23
CA LYS A 58 -24.50 2.38 9.67
C LYS A 58 -25.99 2.62 9.89
N SER A 59 -26.82 1.58 9.90
CA SER A 59 -28.28 1.73 9.98
C SER A 59 -28.79 1.64 11.41
N GLU A 60 -28.28 0.70 12.20
CA GLU A 60 -28.87 0.37 13.51
C GLU A 60 -28.05 0.91 14.68
N LEU A 61 -26.70 0.87 14.59
CA LEU A 61 -25.86 1.23 15.72
C LEU A 61 -25.47 2.71 15.75
N LEU A 62 -25.21 3.30 14.57
CA LEU A 62 -24.69 4.65 14.41
C LEU A 62 -25.33 5.38 13.21
N PRO A 63 -26.67 5.53 13.16
CA PRO A 63 -27.37 6.13 12.03
C PRO A 63 -27.06 7.62 11.81
N ASP A 64 -26.78 8.35 12.88
CA ASP A 64 -26.56 9.81 12.82
C ASP A 64 -25.07 10.20 12.66
N TYR A 65 -24.18 9.22 12.49
CA TYR A 65 -22.74 9.48 12.38
C TYR A 65 -22.36 9.90 10.95
N ASP A 66 -21.61 11.00 10.81
CA ASP A 66 -21.10 11.47 9.51
C ASP A 66 -19.88 10.64 9.09
N TYR A 67 -20.13 9.53 8.40
CA TYR A 67 -19.08 8.67 7.83
C TYR A 67 -18.29 9.34 6.71
N ASP A 68 -18.86 10.36 6.07
CA ASP A 68 -18.22 11.04 4.93
C ASP A 68 -17.17 12.06 5.39
N GLU A 69 -17.17 12.44 6.67
CA GLU A 69 -16.15 13.32 7.25
C GLU A 69 -14.72 12.77 7.06
N TYR A 70 -14.54 11.47 7.29
CA TYR A 70 -13.23 10.83 7.18
C TYR A 70 -12.78 10.68 5.72
N THR A 71 -13.72 10.42 4.81
CA THR A 71 -13.46 10.35 3.38
C THR A 71 -12.96 11.70 2.84
N ARG A 72 -13.62 12.80 3.24
CA ARG A 72 -13.19 14.16 2.89
C ARG A 72 -11.78 14.47 3.42
N ARG A 73 -11.53 14.18 4.69
CA ARG A 73 -10.23 14.42 5.32
C ARG A 73 -9.09 13.64 4.66
N ASN A 74 -9.35 12.40 4.24
CA ASN A 74 -8.33 11.59 3.58
C ASN A 74 -7.99 12.13 2.19
N LYS A 75 -9.02 12.54 1.42
CA LYS A 75 -8.86 13.16 0.09
C LYS A 75 -8.09 14.48 0.15
N GLU A 76 -8.40 15.33 1.13
CA GLU A 76 -7.68 16.60 1.35
C GLU A 76 -6.20 16.38 1.75
N TRP A 77 -5.89 15.29 2.45
CA TRP A 77 -4.51 14.92 2.79
C TRP A 77 -3.74 14.35 1.60
N GLU A 78 -4.40 13.56 0.76
CA GLU A 78 -3.84 13.05 -0.51
C GLU A 78 -3.55 14.21 -1.47
N GLU A 79 -4.51 15.11 -1.69
CA GLU A 79 -4.35 16.30 -2.56
C GLU A 79 -3.21 17.21 -2.10
N ARG A 80 -3.01 17.38 -0.78
CA ARG A 80 -1.94 18.22 -0.23
C ARG A 80 -0.54 17.60 -0.34
N ASN A 81 -0.45 16.27 -0.37
CA ASN A 81 0.84 15.57 -0.48
C ASN A 81 1.24 15.33 -1.95
N GLU A 82 0.28 15.33 -2.90
CA GLU A 82 0.59 15.30 -4.34
C GLU A 82 1.36 16.55 -4.80
N ASP A 83 1.18 17.70 -4.12
CA ASP A 83 1.90 18.95 -4.41
C ASP A 83 3.36 18.98 -3.90
N GLU A 84 3.80 18.02 -3.06
CA GLU A 84 5.17 17.99 -2.50
C GLU A 84 6.16 17.11 -3.29
N ASP A 85 5.71 16.29 -4.25
CA ASP A 85 6.56 15.40 -5.06
C ASP A 85 7.07 16.03 -6.38
N ASP A 86 6.64 17.25 -6.74
CA ASP A 86 6.99 17.95 -8.00
C ASP A 86 8.12 19.01 -7.86
N GLU A 87 8.74 19.20 -6.68
CA GLU A 87 9.75 20.26 -6.45
C GLU A 87 11.23 19.81 -6.35
N ASP A 88 11.58 18.56 -6.71
CA ASP A 88 12.98 18.10 -6.76
C ASP A 88 13.37 17.46 -8.11
N ASP A 89 13.11 18.14 -9.24
CA ASP A 89 13.76 17.87 -10.54
C ASP A 89 14.18 19.19 -11.21
N ASP A 90 15.12 19.91 -10.61
CA ASP A 90 15.89 20.96 -11.31
C ASP A 90 17.30 20.42 -11.59
N GLY A 91 17.54 20.13 -12.87
CA GLY A 91 18.69 19.40 -13.34
C GLY A 91 20.01 20.16 -13.30
N GLU A 92 21.10 19.42 -13.11
CA GLU A 92 22.43 19.81 -13.60
C GLU A 92 22.88 18.82 -14.69
N GLU A 93 22.64 19.21 -15.96
CA GLU A 93 23.41 18.70 -17.09
C GLU A 93 24.86 19.19 -16.99
N VAL A 94 25.82 18.28 -16.85
CA VAL A 94 27.21 18.54 -17.25
C VAL A 94 27.73 17.41 -18.15
N SER A 95 28.00 17.81 -19.39
CA SER A 95 28.52 17.01 -20.48
C SER A 95 30.05 16.87 -20.44
N ALA A 96 30.50 15.72 -20.97
CA ALA A 96 31.78 15.45 -21.66
C ALA A 96 32.89 14.64 -20.95
N ASN A 97 32.99 13.38 -21.42
CA ASN A 97 34.19 12.64 -21.87
C ASN A 97 35.44 12.54 -20.98
N ASN A 98 35.86 11.31 -20.63
CA ASN A 98 36.89 10.54 -21.35
C ASN A 98 37.12 9.13 -20.74
N ARG A 99 37.27 8.12 -21.62
CA ARG A 99 38.12 6.91 -21.55
C ARG A 99 38.64 6.43 -20.17
N ASP A 100 38.46 5.16 -19.84
CA ASP A 100 39.41 4.07 -20.15
C ASP A 100 39.01 2.74 -19.46
N SER A 101 39.44 1.68 -20.11
CA SER A 101 39.39 0.24 -19.95
C SER A 101 39.34 -0.45 -18.56
N SER A 102 38.50 -1.51 -18.55
CA SER A 102 38.81 -2.89 -18.11
C SER A 102 38.82 -3.29 -16.63
N ARG A 103 38.25 -4.51 -16.40
CA ARG A 103 38.45 -5.48 -15.29
C ARG A 103 37.74 -5.11 -13.96
N ASN A 104 37.18 -6.02 -13.16
CA ASN A 104 37.01 -7.48 -13.13
C ASN A 104 35.92 -7.78 -12.06
N ASP A 105 35.15 -8.86 -12.26
CA ASP A 105 34.85 -9.90 -11.25
C ASP A 105 34.57 -9.49 -9.79
N ARG A 106 33.32 -9.66 -9.33
CA ARG A 106 32.95 -10.67 -8.29
C ARG A 106 31.49 -10.59 -7.85
N SER A 107 30.93 -11.79 -7.76
CA SER A 107 29.71 -12.22 -7.08
C SER A 107 29.69 -11.81 -5.61
N ASP A 108 28.53 -11.38 -5.11
CA ASP A 108 28.09 -11.65 -3.74
C ASP A 108 26.57 -11.85 -3.77
N GLU A 109 26.18 -13.12 -3.88
CA GLU A 109 24.95 -13.63 -3.30
C GLU A 109 25.11 -13.61 -1.77
N ASP A 110 24.00 -13.58 -1.03
CA ASP A 110 23.90 -13.72 0.44
C ASP A 110 23.94 -12.43 1.28
N ASP A 111 22.83 -11.67 1.30
CA ASP A 111 22.29 -11.19 2.59
C ASP A 111 20.78 -10.87 2.48
N MET A 112 19.95 -11.92 2.54
CA MET A 112 18.52 -11.79 2.86
C MET A 112 18.23 -12.68 4.07
N SER A 113 18.49 -12.12 5.26
CA SER A 113 18.04 -12.70 6.52
C SER A 113 16.55 -12.38 6.75
N TRP A 114 15.86 -13.43 7.21
CA TRP A 114 14.41 -13.56 7.36
C TRP A 114 13.80 -12.73 8.48
#